data_AF-A0A1V9B1W2-F1
#
_entry.id   AF-A0A1V9B1W2-F1
#
_cell.length_a   1.000
_cell.length_b   1.000
_cell.length_c   1.000
_cell.angle_alpha   90.00
_cell.angle_beta   90.00
_cell.angle_gamma   90.00
#
_symmetry.space_group_name_H-M   'P 1'
#
loop_
_entity.id
_entity.type
_entity.pdbx_description
1 polymer ?
#
loop_
_entity_poly.entity_id
_entity_poly.type
_entity_poly.pdbx_seq_one_letter_code
_entity_poly.pdbx_strand_id
1 'polypeptide(L)' 'MKFDPNQHLHLGYYENNVDLEAVAYKIQNENKWVVFLDNEQDTTLVKKY' A
#
# COMPACT_ATOMS: atom_id res chain seq x y z
N MET A 1 -0.93 -1.23 17.04
CA MET A 1 0.06 -0.85 16.01
C MET A 1 0.11 0.67 15.96
N LYS A 2 1.29 1.29 16.00
CA LYS A 2 1.46 2.75 15.92
C LYS A 2 2.24 3.09 14.65
N PHE A 3 1.72 4.04 13.88
CA PHE A 3 2.38 4.53 12.67
C PHE A 3 3.31 5.69 12.99
N ASP A 4 4.41 5.79 12.24
CA ASP A 4 5.26 6.98 12.26
C ASP A 4 4.47 8.16 11.64
N PRO A 5 4.25 9.26 12.38
CA PRO A 5 3.45 10.38 11.90
C PRO A 5 4.11 11.15 10.74
N ASN A 6 5.41 10.95 10.51
CA ASN A 6 6.17 11.69 9.52
C ASN A 6 6.51 10.86 8.27
N GLN A 7 6.12 9.58 8.22
CA GLN A 7 6.48 8.69 7.12
C GLN A 7 5.26 7.97 6.55
N HIS A 8 4.91 8.33 5.33
CA HIS A 8 4.00 7.60 4.46
C HIS A 8 4.54 7.60 3.03
N LEU A 9 4.09 6.65 2.22
CA LEU A 9 4.42 6.55 0.80
C LEU A 9 3.13 6.45 0.00
N HIS A 10 3.09 7.16 -1.13
CA HIS A 10 2.15 6.92 -2.21
C HIS A 10 2.78 5.92 -3.18
N LEU A 11 2.08 4.82 -3.43
CA LEU A 11 2.51 3.74 -4.31
C LEU A 11 1.52 3.67 -5.47
N GLY A 12 2.04 3.51 -6.68
CA GLY A 12 1.24 3.32 -7.89
C GLY A 12 1.83 2.20 -8.74
N TYR A 13 0.96 1.39 -9.33
CA TYR A 13 1.32 0.37 -10.30
C TYR A 13 0.43 0.53 -11.55
N TYR A 14 1.09 0.66 -12.70
CA TYR A 14 0.43 0.90 -13.98
C TYR A 14 1.01 -0.05 -15.03
N GLU A 15 0.26 -1.08 -15.39
CA GLU A 15 0.68 -2.04 -16.41
C GLU A 15 -0.54 -2.74 -17.02
N ASN A 16 -0.54 -3.06 -18.32
CA ASN A 16 -1.60 -3.85 -18.97
C ASN A 16 -3.04 -3.31 -18.73
N ASN A 17 -3.22 -1.99 -18.74
CA ASN A 17 -4.48 -1.28 -18.41
C ASN A 17 -4.98 -1.51 -16.97
N VAL A 18 -4.13 -2.02 -16.10
CA VAL A 18 -4.35 -2.06 -14.66
C VAL A 18 -3.76 -0.80 -14.07
N ASP A 19 -4.56 -0.13 -13.26
CA ASP A 19 -4.19 1.02 -12.45
C ASP A 19 -4.47 0.64 -10.99
N LEU A 20 -3.42 0.58 -10.18
CA LEU A 20 -3.50 0.31 -8.75
C LEU A 20 -2.74 1.37 -7.96
N GLU A 21 -3.47 2.05 -7.09
CA GLU A 21 -2.98 3.03 -6.14
C GLU A 21 -3.04 2.47 -4.72
N ALA A 22 -2.03 2.80 -3.91
CA ALA A 22 -1.98 2.43 -2.51
C ALA A 22 -1.26 3.49 -1.67
N VAL A 23 -1.55 3.48 -0.38
CA VAL A 23 -0.80 4.25 0.61
C VAL A 23 -0.15 3.30 1.60
N ALA A 24 1.14 3.47 1.85
CA ALA A 24 1.86 2.70 2.86
C ALA A 24 2.23 3.58 4.04
N TYR A 25 1.96 3.11 5.25
CA TYR A 25 2.38 3.75 6.49
C TYR A 25 3.47 2.92 7.18
N LYS A 26 4.51 3.59 7.67
CA LYS A 26 5.60 2.93 8.41
C LYS A 26 5.17 2.63 9.84
N ILE A 27 5.47 1.42 10.32
CA ILE A 27 5.31 1.10 11.74
C ILE A 27 6.42 1.77 12.54
N GLN A 28 6.07 2.49 13.60
CA GLN A 28 7.05 3.13 14.47
C GLN A 28 7.96 2.08 15.11
N ASN A 29 9.28 2.33 15.11
CA ASN A 29 10.33 1.46 15.68
C ASN A 29 10.43 0.06 15.04
N GLU A 30 9.80 -0.19 13.90
CA GLU A 30 9.97 -1.43 13.15
C GLU A 30 10.39 -1.14 11.71
N ASN A 31 11.17 -2.04 11.12
CA ASN A 31 11.45 -2.01 9.69
C ASN A 31 10.32 -2.69 8.90
N LYS A 32 9.09 -2.20 9.07
CA LYS A 32 7.88 -2.73 8.44
C LYS A 32 6.97 -1.60 7.98
N TRP A 33 6.19 -1.89 6.95
CA TRP A 33 5.18 -1.01 6.39
C TRP A 33 3.87 -1.78 6.29
N VAL A 34 2.75 -1.07 6.43
CA VAL A 34 1.44 -1.62 6.10
C VAL A 34 0.86 -0.82 4.95
N VAL A 35 0.48 -1.56 3.91
CA VAL A 35 -0.05 -1.04 2.66
C VAL A 35 -1.57 -1.11 2.72
N PHE A 36 -2.21 0.00 2.39
CA PHE A 36 -3.65 0.13 2.26
C PHE A 36 -3.97 0.32 0.78
N LEU A 37 -4.77 -0.59 0.24
CA LEU A 37 -5.34 -0.50 -1.09
C LEU A 37 -6.75 0.08 -0.97
N ASP A 38 -7.15 0.89 -1.93
CA ASP A 38 -8.56 1.28 -2.03
C ASP A 38 -9.42 0.07 -2.40
N ASN A 39 -10.57 -0.07 -1.75
CA ASN A 39 -11.50 -1.18 -1.94
C ASN A 39 -12.25 -1.08 -3.27
N GLU A 40 -12.28 0.09 -3.92
CA GLU A 40 -12.92 0.26 -5.22
C GLU A 40 -12.07 -0.26 -6.39
N GLN A 41 -10.81 -0.61 -6.12
CA GLN A 41 -9.88 -1.12 -7.13
C GLN A 41 -9.98 -2.63 -7.29
N ASP A 42 -9.73 -3.13 -8.50
CA ASP A 42 -9.65 -4.57 -8.75
C ASP A 42 -8.34 -5.14 -8.19
N THR A 43 -8.38 -5.54 -6.91
CA THR A 43 -7.22 -6.12 -6.23
C THR A 43 -7.05 -7.62 -6.48
N THR A 44 -7.80 -8.24 -7.41
CA THR A 44 -7.66 -9.69 -7.69
C THR A 44 -6.27 -10.07 -8.19
N LEU A 45 -5.55 -9.11 -8.75
CA LEU A 45 -4.15 -9.21 -9.20
C LEU A 45 -3.16 -9.28 -8.03
N VAL A 46 -3.51 -8.69 -6.88
CA VAL A 46 -2.72 -8.76 -5.66
C VAL A 46 -3.04 -10.08 -4.95
N LYS A 47 -2.59 -11.19 -5.53
CA LYS A 47 -2.74 -12.50 -4.88
C LYS A 47 -1.90 -12.55 -3.61
N LYS A 48 -2.54 -12.91 -2.49
CA LYS A 48 -1.87 -13.34 -1.26
C LYS A 48 -0.95 -14.53 -1.58
N TYR A 49 0.35 -14.27 -1.64
CA TYR A 49 1.36 -15.31 -1.52
C TYR A 49 1.61 -15.62 -0.04
#